data_AF-A0A521M4F0-F1
#
_entry.id   AF-A0A521M4F0-F1
#
_cell.length_a   1.000
_cell.length_b   1.000
_cell.length_c   1.000
_cell.angle_alpha   90.00
_cell.angle_beta   90.00
_cell.angle_gamma   90.00
#
_symmetry.space_group_name_H-M   'P 1'
#
loop_
_entity.id
_entity.type
_entity.pdbx_description
1 polymer ?
#
loop_
_entity_poly.entity_id
_entity_poly.type
_entity_poly.pdbx_seq_one_letter_code
_entity_poly.pdbx_strand_id
1 'polypeptide(L)'
;MLSVLVAARRWGSGMQHSLIALLIFLGSLGAAQAQTVAEVASKWGLLGTWQIDCRAPVSRSNGAITYLVTGGKLQMQRDFGGDKNAGNDTNTIVAAARKPDGTLEYTTVFPSLGQTRQQTDTKGSDGRRRALSNRNVDTNEYTIKDGKLVSNGTDSLWQTRCR
;
A
#
# COMPACT_ATOMS: atom_id res chain seq x y z
N MET A 1 -20.39 -92.96 10.79
CA MET A 1 -20.90 -92.57 12.12
C MET A 1 -20.25 -91.26 12.52
N LEU A 2 -21.09 -90.28 12.88
CA LEU A 2 -20.89 -89.11 13.77
C LEU A 2 -19.47 -88.54 13.95
N SER A 3 -19.26 -87.29 13.53
CA SER A 3 -19.38 -86.04 14.35
C SER A 3 -18.08 -85.69 15.08
N VAL A 4 -17.37 -84.65 14.61
CA VAL A 4 -17.38 -83.26 15.12
C VAL A 4 -16.50 -83.07 16.35
N LEU A 5 -15.44 -82.27 16.22
CA LEU A 5 -15.28 -81.04 17.02
C LEU A 5 -14.15 -80.15 16.48
N VAL A 6 -14.55 -78.94 16.13
CA VAL A 6 -13.75 -77.79 15.74
C VAL A 6 -13.24 -77.09 17.00
N ALA A 7 -11.98 -76.67 17.01
CA ALA A 7 -11.55 -75.50 17.77
C ALA A 7 -10.45 -74.76 17.01
N ALA A 8 -10.82 -73.58 16.52
CA ALA A 8 -10.02 -72.69 15.71
C ALA A 8 -8.89 -72.03 16.53
N ARG A 9 -7.65 -72.08 16.04
CA ARG A 9 -6.64 -71.07 16.36
C ARG A 9 -6.72 -69.96 15.33
N ARG A 10 -7.06 -68.75 15.78
CA ARG A 10 -6.97 -67.49 15.02
C ARG A 10 -5.52 -67.31 14.56
N TRP A 11 -5.29 -67.41 13.25
CA TRP A 11 -4.18 -66.74 12.58
C TRP A 11 -4.78 -65.61 11.74
N GLY A 12 -4.35 -64.39 12.05
CA GLY A 12 -4.82 -63.18 11.38
C GLY A 12 -4.43 -63.18 9.91
N SER A 13 -5.45 -63.29 9.06
CA SER A 13 -5.71 -62.63 7.77
C SER A 13 -4.71 -61.51 7.41
N GLY A 14 -4.16 -61.34 6.21
CA GLY A 14 -4.60 -61.69 4.84
C GLY A 14 -4.34 -60.47 3.91
N MET A 15 -4.33 -60.67 2.59
CA MET A 15 -4.24 -59.68 1.48
C MET A 15 -2.88 -58.96 1.31
N GLN A 16 -2.05 -59.16 0.28
CA GLN A 16 -2.24 -59.25 -1.19
C GLN A 16 -2.69 -57.94 -1.86
N HIS A 17 -1.78 -57.36 -2.65
CA HIS A 17 -1.90 -56.29 -3.67
C HIS A 17 -1.62 -54.82 -3.26
N SER A 18 -0.71 -54.23 -4.05
CA SER A 18 -0.83 -52.90 -4.70
C SER A 18 -0.15 -51.67 -4.11
N LEU A 19 0.70 -51.10 -5.00
CA LEU A 19 0.78 -49.69 -5.39
C LEU A 19 1.54 -48.70 -4.47
N ILE A 20 2.73 -48.34 -4.98
CA ILE A 20 3.31 -46.99 -5.05
C ILE A 20 2.42 -45.90 -4.43
N ALA A 21 2.80 -45.40 -3.26
CA ALA A 21 2.28 -44.14 -2.72
C ALA A 21 3.40 -43.09 -2.74
N LEU A 22 3.63 -42.53 -3.94
CA LEU A 22 4.36 -41.28 -4.12
C LEU A 22 3.53 -40.17 -3.45
N LEU A 23 3.96 -39.72 -2.28
CA LEU A 23 3.34 -38.59 -1.56
C LEU A 23 3.58 -37.31 -2.38
N ILE A 24 2.59 -36.98 -3.20
CA ILE A 24 2.50 -35.72 -3.95
C ILE A 24 2.24 -34.59 -2.94
N PHE A 25 3.29 -33.90 -2.50
CA PHE A 25 3.19 -32.56 -1.91
C PHE A 25 2.94 -31.56 -3.05
N LEU A 26 1.70 -31.50 -3.55
CA LEU A 26 1.22 -30.34 -4.31
C LEU A 26 1.01 -29.20 -3.32
N GLY A 27 2.12 -28.59 -2.89
CA GLY A 27 2.09 -27.32 -2.18
C GLY A 27 1.33 -26.34 -3.05
N SER A 28 0.19 -25.86 -2.55
CA SER A 28 -0.55 -24.78 -3.17
C SER A 28 0.39 -23.57 -3.25
N LEU A 29 1.02 -23.38 -4.41
CA LEU A 29 1.65 -22.12 -4.77
C LEU A 29 0.51 -21.11 -4.86
N GLY A 30 0.16 -20.53 -3.71
CA GLY A 30 -0.74 -19.39 -3.66
C GLY A 30 -0.15 -18.35 -4.59
N ALA A 31 -0.84 -18.08 -5.70
CA ALA A 31 -0.44 -17.02 -6.61
C ALA A 31 -0.30 -15.76 -5.76
N ALA A 32 0.94 -15.29 -5.57
CA ALA A 32 1.19 -14.01 -4.96
C ALA A 32 0.63 -12.97 -5.94
N GLN A 33 -0.66 -12.64 -5.77
CA GLN A 33 -1.30 -11.55 -6.48
C GLN A 33 -0.55 -10.28 -6.07
N ALA A 34 0.27 -9.76 -6.97
CA ALA A 34 0.94 -8.49 -6.78
C ALA A 34 -0.16 -7.44 -6.59
N GLN A 35 -0.21 -6.84 -5.40
CA GLN A 35 -1.20 -5.81 -5.10
C GLN A 35 -1.02 -4.63 -6.06
N THR A 36 -2.11 -4.12 -6.59
CA THR A 36 -2.09 -2.92 -7.41
C THR A 36 -1.73 -1.69 -6.56
N VAL A 37 -1.22 -0.63 -7.21
CA VAL A 37 -0.91 0.65 -6.55
C VAL A 37 -2.13 1.20 -5.80
N ALA A 38 -3.32 1.11 -6.42
CA ALA A 38 -4.57 1.55 -5.83
C ALA A 38 -4.95 0.72 -4.58
N GLU A 39 -4.76 -0.60 -4.61
CA GLU A 39 -5.04 -1.47 -3.46
C GLU A 39 -4.10 -1.19 -2.28
N VAL A 40 -2.80 -0.99 -2.54
CA VAL A 40 -1.83 -0.65 -1.50
C VAL A 40 -2.23 0.67 -0.83
N ALA A 41 -2.51 1.71 -1.63
CA ALA A 41 -2.93 3.01 -1.13
C ALA A 41 -4.28 2.97 -0.38
N SER A 42 -5.24 2.20 -0.89
CA SER A 42 -6.54 2.01 -0.25
C SER A 42 -6.40 1.33 1.11
N LYS A 43 -5.66 0.20 1.17
CA LYS A 43 -5.42 -0.55 2.42
C LYS A 43 -4.62 0.25 3.44
N TRP A 44 -3.64 1.03 2.99
CA TRP A 44 -2.94 1.95 3.89
C TRP A 44 -3.86 3.06 4.39
N GLY A 45 -4.92 3.39 3.66
CA GLY A 45 -5.87 4.46 3.95
C GLY A 45 -5.35 5.82 3.50
N LEU A 46 -4.89 5.91 2.24
CA LEU A 46 -4.46 7.16 1.62
C LEU A 46 -5.62 7.91 0.95
N LEU A 47 -6.62 7.19 0.45
CA LEU A 47 -7.71 7.78 -0.35
C LEU A 47 -8.49 8.86 0.43
N GLY A 48 -8.96 9.86 -0.31
CA GLY A 48 -9.68 11.03 0.20
C GLY A 48 -8.87 12.32 0.11
N THR A 49 -9.48 13.41 0.58
CA THR A 49 -8.90 14.75 0.60
C THR A 49 -8.18 15.01 1.91
N TRP A 50 -6.98 15.58 1.86
CA TRP A 50 -6.15 15.89 3.02
C TRP A 50 -5.77 17.37 3.04
N GLN A 51 -5.92 17.99 4.20
CA GLN A 51 -5.55 19.39 4.46
C GLN A 51 -4.97 19.54 5.87
N ILE A 52 -4.26 20.64 6.13
CA ILE A 52 -3.77 20.96 7.48
C ILE A 52 -4.97 21.28 8.38
N ASP A 53 -5.87 22.14 7.90
CA ASP A 53 -7.13 22.49 8.57
C ASP A 53 -8.31 22.39 7.59
N CYS A 54 -9.16 21.38 7.78
CA CYS A 54 -10.35 21.15 6.95
C CYS A 54 -11.45 22.21 7.13
N ARG A 55 -11.33 23.11 8.11
CA ARG A 55 -12.27 24.22 8.32
C ARG A 55 -11.82 25.51 7.65
N ALA A 56 -10.54 25.60 7.29
CA ALA A 56 -9.98 26.74 6.60
C ALA A 56 -10.17 26.60 5.08
N PRO A 57 -10.25 27.72 4.34
CA PRO A 57 -10.30 27.67 2.88
C PRO A 57 -9.00 27.09 2.31
N VAL A 58 -9.11 26.51 1.11
CA VAL A 58 -7.95 26.04 0.35
C VAL A 58 -7.09 27.24 -0.05
N SER A 59 -5.79 27.12 0.18
CA SER A 59 -4.81 28.17 -0.10
C SER A 59 -3.41 27.57 -0.19
N ARG A 60 -2.39 28.39 -0.53
CA ARG A 60 -0.99 27.92 -0.56
C ARG A 60 -0.49 27.37 0.78
N SER A 61 -0.96 27.93 1.89
CA SER A 61 -0.60 27.47 3.24
C SER A 61 -1.52 26.37 3.77
N ASN A 62 -2.66 26.13 3.13
CA ASN A 62 -3.64 25.09 3.48
C ASN A 62 -4.11 24.35 2.23
N GLY A 63 -3.17 23.80 1.47
CA GLY A 63 -3.48 23.09 0.23
C GLY A 63 -4.29 21.82 0.47
N ALA A 64 -5.21 21.51 -0.44
CA ALA A 64 -5.95 20.27 -0.49
C ALA A 64 -5.25 19.28 -1.41
N ILE A 65 -4.91 18.11 -0.87
CA ILE A 65 -4.35 17.01 -1.65
C ILE A 65 -5.34 15.85 -1.64
N THR A 66 -5.90 15.53 -2.80
CA THR A 66 -6.93 14.49 -2.96
C THR A 66 -6.35 13.27 -3.65
N TYR A 67 -6.51 12.11 -3.03
CA TYR A 67 -6.11 10.82 -3.59
C TYR A 67 -7.36 10.05 -3.98
N LEU A 68 -7.49 9.73 -5.27
CA LEU A 68 -8.65 9.02 -5.82
C LEU A 68 -8.21 7.98 -6.85
N VAL A 69 -9.10 7.03 -7.14
CA VAL A 69 -8.88 6.01 -8.17
C VAL A 69 -9.77 6.33 -9.36
N THR A 70 -9.17 6.56 -10.52
CA THR A 70 -9.87 6.83 -11.79
C THR A 70 -9.40 5.83 -12.82
N GLY A 71 -10.32 5.03 -13.38
CA GLY A 71 -9.97 4.00 -14.37
C GLY A 71 -8.93 2.99 -13.86
N GLY A 72 -8.99 2.63 -12.57
CA GLY A 72 -8.04 1.72 -11.92
C GLY A 72 -6.68 2.33 -11.56
N LYS A 73 -6.42 3.59 -11.94
CA LYS A 73 -5.17 4.29 -11.64
C LYS A 73 -5.33 5.16 -10.40
N LEU A 74 -4.33 5.12 -9.52
CA LEU A 74 -4.26 6.04 -8.39
C LEU A 74 -3.78 7.41 -8.88
N GLN A 75 -4.57 8.44 -8.58
CA GLN A 75 -4.28 9.83 -8.93
C GLN A 75 -4.17 10.68 -7.67
N MET A 76 -3.32 11.70 -7.75
CA MET A 76 -3.18 12.76 -6.77
C MET A 76 -3.54 14.09 -7.42
N GLN A 77 -4.62 14.69 -6.93
CA GLN A 77 -4.99 16.06 -7.25
C GLN A 77 -4.43 16.99 -6.20
N ARG A 78 -3.86 18.10 -6.64
CA ARG A 78 -3.43 19.19 -5.76
C ARG A 78 -4.28 20.41 -6.06
N ASP A 79 -4.74 21.07 -5.01
CA ASP A 79 -5.39 22.37 -5.06
C ASP A 79 -4.77 23.25 -3.97
N PHE A 80 -4.15 24.35 -4.36
CA PHE A 80 -3.56 25.33 -3.45
C PHE A 80 -4.24 26.69 -3.58
N GLY A 81 -5.47 26.72 -4.13
CA GLY A 81 -6.31 27.91 -4.27
C GLY A 81 -6.36 28.46 -5.70
N GLY A 82 -7.14 29.53 -5.89
CA GLY A 82 -7.49 30.08 -7.21
C GLY A 82 -6.46 30.98 -7.89
N ASP A 83 -5.27 31.20 -7.31
CA ASP A 83 -4.21 31.92 -8.04
C ASP A 83 -3.73 31.04 -9.20
N LYS A 84 -3.56 31.62 -10.39
CA LYS A 84 -3.05 30.94 -11.60
C LYS A 84 -1.69 30.24 -11.37
N ASN A 85 -0.95 30.67 -10.35
CA ASN A 85 0.34 30.09 -9.96
C ASN A 85 0.23 29.13 -8.75
N ALA A 86 -0.97 28.82 -8.25
CA ALA A 86 -1.15 28.05 -7.03
C ALA A 86 -0.70 26.59 -7.17
N GLY A 87 -0.67 26.04 -8.39
CA GLY A 87 -0.24 24.66 -8.62
C GLY A 87 -1.41 23.68 -8.48
N ASN A 88 -2.45 23.90 -9.29
CA ASN A 88 -3.61 23.03 -9.35
C ASN A 88 -3.41 22.03 -10.49
N ASP A 89 -3.17 20.76 -10.16
CA ASP A 89 -2.91 19.72 -11.15
C ASP A 89 -3.35 18.33 -10.67
N THR A 90 -3.48 17.42 -11.64
CA THR A 90 -3.76 16.00 -11.40
C THR A 90 -2.57 15.19 -11.89
N ASN A 91 -2.03 14.36 -11.00
CA ASN A 91 -0.80 13.61 -11.23
C ASN A 91 -1.05 12.12 -11.00
N THR A 92 -0.36 11.25 -11.73
CA THR A 92 -0.52 9.80 -11.56
C THR A 92 0.50 9.29 -10.56
N ILE A 93 0.04 8.44 -9.63
CA ILE A 93 0.91 7.66 -8.75
C ILE A 93 1.15 6.32 -9.44
N VAL A 94 2.42 6.05 -9.76
CA VAL A 94 2.83 4.91 -10.60
C VAL A 94 3.40 3.75 -9.79
N ALA A 95 3.75 3.98 -8.52
CA ALA A 95 4.20 2.96 -7.59
C ALA A 95 3.75 3.30 -6.17
N ALA A 96 3.42 2.29 -5.38
CA ALA A 96 3.16 2.43 -3.95
C ALA A 96 3.55 1.14 -3.22
N ALA A 97 4.15 1.27 -2.05
CA ALA A 97 4.53 0.16 -1.19
C ALA A 97 4.40 0.57 0.28
N ARG A 98 3.77 -0.30 1.08
CA ARG A 98 3.83 -0.18 2.54
C ARG A 98 5.16 -0.74 3.03
N LYS A 99 5.92 0.05 3.78
CA LYS A 99 7.22 -0.34 4.33
C LYS A 99 7.02 -1.13 5.65
N PRO A 100 8.02 -1.87 6.14
CA PRO A 100 7.91 -2.68 7.37
C PRO A 100 7.55 -1.88 8.62
N ASP A 101 7.96 -0.62 8.69
CA ASP A 101 7.64 0.33 9.77
C ASP A 101 6.20 0.89 9.70
N GLY A 102 5.43 0.47 8.69
CA GLY A 102 4.05 0.91 8.48
C GLY A 102 3.90 2.19 7.67
N THR A 103 4.99 2.85 7.28
CA THR A 103 4.95 4.01 6.38
C THR A 103 4.51 3.61 4.96
N LEU A 104 4.02 4.58 4.20
CA LEU A 104 3.69 4.41 2.79
C LEU A 104 4.70 5.16 1.94
N GLU A 105 5.43 4.44 1.10
CA GLU A 105 6.26 5.02 0.05
C GLU A 105 5.48 4.97 -1.27
N TYR A 106 5.45 6.07 -2.00
CA TYR A 106 4.82 6.12 -3.32
C TYR A 106 5.53 7.08 -4.26
N THR A 107 5.42 6.80 -5.56
CA THR A 107 6.07 7.57 -6.63
C THR A 107 5.04 8.25 -7.50
N THR A 108 5.14 9.57 -7.62
CA THR A 108 4.23 10.40 -8.42
C THR A 108 4.98 11.02 -9.58
N VAL A 109 4.38 10.96 -10.77
CA VAL A 109 4.86 11.69 -11.96
C VAL A 109 4.15 13.04 -12.01
N PHE A 110 4.91 14.14 -12.06
CA PHE A 110 4.45 15.52 -12.17
C PHE A 110 4.81 16.11 -13.54
N PRO A 111 3.98 15.93 -14.58
CA PRO A 111 4.28 16.42 -15.92
C PRO A 111 4.45 17.94 -15.98
N SER A 112 3.63 18.69 -15.22
CA SER A 112 3.67 20.16 -15.16
C SER A 112 5.01 20.70 -14.64
N LEU A 113 5.72 19.90 -13.83
CA LEU A 113 7.01 20.26 -13.23
C LEU A 113 8.19 19.60 -13.95
N GLY A 114 7.95 18.67 -14.87
CA GLY A 114 8.99 17.82 -15.46
C GLY A 114 9.73 17.00 -14.41
N GLN A 115 9.04 16.51 -13.37
CA GLN A 115 9.66 15.80 -12.25
C GLN A 115 8.92 14.50 -11.94
N THR A 116 9.67 13.49 -11.48
CA THR A 116 9.11 12.34 -10.77
C THR A 116 9.58 12.38 -9.32
N ARG A 117 8.64 12.24 -8.38
CA ARG A 117 8.92 12.36 -6.95
C ARG A 117 8.56 11.08 -6.23
N GLN A 118 9.48 10.58 -5.41
CA GLN A 118 9.21 9.54 -4.43
C GLN A 118 8.96 10.20 -3.07
N GLN A 119 7.80 9.92 -2.48
CA GLN A 119 7.39 10.44 -1.19
C GLN A 119 7.18 9.28 -0.21
N THR A 120 7.59 9.48 1.05
CA THR A 120 7.29 8.56 2.15
C THR A 120 6.44 9.27 3.18
N ASP A 121 5.31 8.68 3.53
CA ASP A 121 4.37 9.23 4.50
C ASP A 121 4.20 8.31 5.71
N THR A 122 4.06 8.94 6.87
CA THR A 122 3.66 8.25 8.10
C THR A 122 2.23 8.60 8.47
N LYS A 123 1.62 7.73 9.28
CA LYS A 123 0.27 7.91 9.82
C LYS A 123 0.33 7.94 11.34
N GLY A 124 -0.24 8.99 11.92
CA GLY A 124 -0.41 9.12 13.36
C GLY A 124 -1.48 8.15 13.88
N SER A 125 -1.45 7.88 15.18
CA SER A 125 -2.49 7.08 15.85
C SER A 125 -3.88 7.73 15.76
N ASP A 126 -3.94 9.04 15.56
CA ASP A 126 -5.15 9.83 15.31
C ASP A 126 -5.63 9.78 13.85
N GLY A 127 -4.97 9.01 12.99
CA GLY A 127 -5.30 8.85 11.58
C GLY A 127 -4.84 9.99 10.67
N ARG A 128 -4.24 11.06 11.23
CA ARG A 128 -3.58 12.10 10.43
C ARG A 128 -2.35 11.53 9.76
N ARG A 129 -1.86 12.21 8.71
CA ARG A 129 -0.62 11.85 8.03
C ARG A 129 0.34 13.02 7.93
N ARG A 130 1.63 12.73 7.78
CA ARG A 130 2.62 13.72 7.35
C ARG A 130 3.70 13.08 6.49
N ALA A 131 4.38 13.89 5.70
CA ALA A 131 5.49 13.44 4.86
C ALA A 131 6.79 13.31 5.66
N LEU A 132 7.43 12.16 5.61
CA LEU A 132 8.78 11.95 6.14
C LEU A 132 9.85 12.28 5.11
N SER A 133 9.58 12.06 3.83
CA SER A 133 10.51 12.41 2.76
C SER A 133 9.78 12.77 1.47
N ASN A 134 10.38 13.63 0.65
CA ASN A 134 9.97 13.89 -0.72
C ASN A 134 11.20 14.16 -1.58
N ARG A 135 11.55 13.20 -2.43
CA ARG A 135 12.80 13.17 -3.23
C ARG A 135 12.48 13.18 -4.72
N ASN A 136 13.16 14.03 -5.48
CA ASN A 136 13.22 13.94 -6.94
C ASN A 136 14.05 12.71 -7.33
N VAL A 137 13.45 11.79 -8.07
CA VAL A 137 14.09 10.50 -8.39
C VAL A 137 15.27 10.66 -9.36
N ASP A 138 15.26 11.69 -10.19
CA ASP A 138 16.28 11.91 -11.22
C ASP A 138 17.50 12.63 -10.65
N THR A 139 17.28 13.60 -9.74
CA THR A 139 18.35 14.43 -9.18
C THR A 139 18.76 14.07 -7.75
N ASN A 140 18.00 13.19 -7.08
CA ASN A 140 18.09 12.91 -5.65
C ASN A 140 17.88 14.14 -4.73
N GLU A 141 17.37 15.25 -5.26
CA GLU A 141 17.06 16.45 -4.48
C GLU A 141 15.86 16.20 -3.55
N TYR A 142 16.00 16.57 -2.27
CA TYR A 142 14.94 16.46 -1.28
C TYR A 142 14.33 17.83 -0.99
N THR A 143 13.00 17.90 -0.97
CA THR A 143 12.26 19.04 -0.40
C THR A 143 11.84 18.80 1.04
N ILE A 144 11.65 17.53 1.40
CA ILE A 144 11.42 17.07 2.78
C ILE A 144 12.38 15.90 3.04
N LYS A 145 13.10 15.92 4.16
CA LYS A 145 13.98 14.84 4.61
C LYS A 145 13.85 14.68 6.12
N ASP A 146 13.75 13.44 6.59
CA ASP A 146 13.58 13.08 8.01
C ASP A 146 12.42 13.82 8.69
N GLY A 147 11.33 14.04 7.94
CA GLY A 147 10.14 14.74 8.37
C GLY A 147 10.27 16.26 8.44
N LYS A 148 11.37 16.85 7.94
CA LYS A 148 11.66 18.28 7.96
C LYS A 148 11.77 18.86 6.55
N LEU A 149 11.28 20.08 6.35
CA LEU A 149 11.49 20.84 5.12
C LEU A 149 12.97 21.20 4.96
N VAL A 150 13.56 20.91 3.81
CA VAL A 150 14.98 21.21 3.55
C VAL A 150 15.24 22.72 3.48
N SER A 151 14.25 23.50 3.06
CA SER A 151 14.38 24.95 2.91
C SER A 151 14.58 25.73 4.21
N ASN A 152 14.03 25.25 5.33
CA ASN A 152 14.01 25.99 6.59
C ASN A 152 14.17 25.12 7.85
N GLY A 153 14.26 23.79 7.72
CA GLY A 153 14.40 22.85 8.83
C GLY A 153 13.13 22.61 9.67
N THR A 154 12.00 23.26 9.36
CA THR A 154 10.76 23.07 10.13
C THR A 154 10.16 21.70 9.85
N ASP A 155 9.46 21.14 10.83
CA ASP A 155 8.73 19.89 10.64
C ASP A 155 7.66 20.01 9.56
N SER A 156 7.50 18.95 8.77
CA SER A 156 6.34 18.77 7.90
C SER A 156 5.07 18.74 8.73
N LEU A 157 4.03 19.38 8.21
CA LEU A 157 2.77 19.53 8.92
C LEU A 157 1.92 18.27 8.83
N TRP A 158 1.23 17.96 9.91
CA TRP A 158 0.20 16.94 9.93
C TRP A 158 -1.02 17.39 9.13
N GLN A 159 -1.54 16.50 8.31
CA GLN A 159 -2.76 16.69 7.53
C GLN A 159 -3.85 15.76 8.05
N THR A 160 -5.04 16.31 8.13
CA THR A 160 -6.27 15.62 8.49
C THR A 160 -7.02 15.23 7.23
N ARG A 161 -7.61 14.04 7.22
CA ARG A 161 -8.53 13.66 6.14
C ARG A 161 -9.82 14.44 6.32
N CYS A 162 -10.17 15.25 5.33
CA CYS A 162 -11.41 16.01 5.32
C CYS A 162 -12.60 15.11 4.96
N ARG A 163 -13.77 15.48 5.47
CA ARG A 163 -15.03 14.77 5.24
C ARG A 163 -15.70 15.24 3.96
#